data_AF-A0A1M6CUW0-F1
#
_entry.id   AF-A0A1M6CUW0-F1
#
_cell.length_a   1.000
_cell.length_b   1.000
_cell.length_c   1.000
_cell.angle_alpha   90.00
_cell.angle_beta   90.00
_cell.angle_gamma   90.00
#
_symmetry.space_group_name_H-M   'P 1'
#
loop_
_entity.id
_entity.type
_entity.pdbx_description
1 polymer ?
#
loop_
_entity_poly.entity_id
_entity_poly.type
_entity_poly.pdbx_seq_one_letter_code
_entity_poly.pdbx_strand_id
1 'polypeptide(L)' 'MSQGYIIGELQEGFSPTNITNPNNFVNLLYYFGMLTISGKYQGRIRLTIPNLAVQEQLYTFLQSVNYPIMAITAQDCSGI' A
#
# COMPACT_ATOMS: atom_id res chain seq x y z
N MET A 1 -9.26 -17.06 -9.18
CA MET A 1 -8.07 -16.22 -8.91
C MET A 1 -8.49 -14.78 -9.08
N SER A 2 -8.58 -13.97 -8.01
CA SER A 2 -8.76 -12.52 -8.19
C SER A 2 -7.38 -11.89 -8.37
N GLN A 3 -7.25 -11.07 -9.40
CA GLN A 3 -6.05 -10.26 -9.63
C GLN A 3 -6.20 -9.03 -8.74
N GLY A 4 -5.32 -8.83 -7.75
CA GLY A 4 -5.37 -7.73 -6.78
C GLY A 4 -5.09 -6.34 -7.37
N TYR A 5 -5.35 -6.14 -8.65
CA TYR A 5 -5.12 -4.89 -9.37
C TYR A 5 -6.25 -4.64 -10.39
N ILE A 6 -6.45 -3.37 -10.73
CA ILE A 6 -7.28 -2.93 -11.85
C ILE A 6 -6.42 -2.28 -12.92
N ILE A 7 -6.88 -2.34 -14.17
CA ILE A 7 -6.28 -1.61 -15.28
C ILE A 7 -7.17 -0.41 -15.59
N GLY A 8 -6.60 0.78 -15.58
CA GLY A 8 -7.36 2.01 -15.77
C GLY A 8 -6.53 3.12 -16.40
N GLU A 9 -7.23 4.21 -16.71
CA GLU A 9 -6.63 5.45 -17.20
C GLU A 9 -6.74 6.51 -16.09
N LEU A 10 -5.63 7.22 -15.83
CA LEU A 10 -5.61 8.36 -14.93
C LEU A 10 -5.73 9.64 -15.75
N GLN A 11 -6.69 10.50 -15.41
CA GLN A 11 -6.80 11.82 -16.02
C GLN A 11 -6.03 12.86 -15.19
N GLU A 12 -5.18 13.65 -15.83
CA GLU A 12 -4.32 14.64 -15.16
C GLU A 12 -5.05 15.91 -14.68
N GLY A 13 -6.33 16.10 -15.02
CA GLY A 13 -7.05 17.36 -14.80
C GLY A 13 -8.53 17.24 -14.44
N PHE A 14 -8.96 16.16 -13.78
CA PHE A 14 -10.37 16.04 -13.39
C PHE A 14 -10.70 16.91 -12.18
N SER A 15 -11.82 17.64 -12.23
CA SER A 15 -12.33 18.37 -11.07
C SER A 15 -12.91 17.38 -10.05
N PRO A 16 -12.53 17.47 -8.76
CA PRO A 16 -13.17 16.69 -7.70
C PRO A 16 -14.68 16.96 -7.60
N THR A 17 -15.18 18.05 -8.16
CA THR A 17 -16.60 18.41 -8.09
C THR A 17 -17.47 17.61 -9.07
N ASN A 18 -16.87 16.92 -10.05
CA ASN A 18 -17.54 16.02 -11.00
C ASN A 18 -17.51 14.53 -10.55
N ILE A 19 -17.53 14.30 -9.24
CA ILE A 19 -17.51 12.98 -8.57
C ILE A 19 -18.66 12.05 -9.02
N THR A 20 -19.80 12.62 -9.44
CA THR A 20 -20.99 11.83 -9.82
C THR A 20 -20.83 11.07 -11.13
N ASN A 21 -19.78 11.36 -11.91
CA ASN A 21 -19.47 10.55 -13.08
C ASN A 21 -18.81 9.23 -12.64
N PRO A 22 -19.45 8.07 -12.87
CA PRO A 22 -18.90 6.77 -12.46
C PRO A 22 -17.55 6.47 -13.11
N ASN A 23 -17.20 7.13 -14.22
CA ASN A 23 -15.89 6.99 -14.87
C ASN A 23 -14.73 7.64 -14.08
N ASN A 24 -15.03 8.51 -13.09
CA ASN A 24 -14.01 9.23 -12.31
C ASN A 24 -13.66 8.55 -10.97
N PHE A 25 -14.33 7.46 -10.61
CA PHE A 25 -14.14 6.80 -9.31
C PHE A 25 -12.69 6.33 -9.11
N VAL A 26 -12.05 5.81 -10.16
CA VAL A 26 -10.65 5.35 -10.11
C VAL A 26 -9.68 6.50 -9.85
N ASN A 27 -9.89 7.64 -10.51
CA ASN A 27 -9.08 8.83 -10.30
C ASN A 27 -9.25 9.40 -8.89
N LEU A 28 -10.49 9.34 -8.36
CA LEU A 28 -10.80 9.76 -7.00
C LEU A 28 -10.10 8.88 -5.96
N LEU A 29 -10.16 7.56 -6.12
CA LEU A 29 -9.47 6.63 -5.22
C LEU A 29 -7.94 6.83 -5.27
N TYR A 30 -7.39 7.11 -6.45
CA TYR A 30 -5.98 7.47 -6.60
C TYR A 30 -5.66 8.80 -5.90
N TYR A 31 -6.50 9.82 -6.09
CA TYR A 31 -6.36 11.14 -5.43
C TYR A 31 -6.43 11.05 -3.89
N PHE A 32 -7.32 10.22 -3.35
CA PHE A 32 -7.41 9.97 -1.91
C PHE A 32 -6.34 9.02 -1.37
N GLY A 33 -5.42 8.53 -2.21
CA GLY A 33 -4.36 7.62 -1.80
C GLY A 33 -4.82 6.18 -1.51
N MET A 34 -6.07 5.83 -1.84
CA MET A 34 -6.61 4.47 -1.70
C MET A 34 -6.13 3.54 -2.82
N LEU A 35 -5.78 4.09 -3.98
CA LEU A 35 -5.09 3.38 -5.05
C LEU A 35 -3.71 3.96 -5.28
N THR A 36 -2.76 3.10 -5.64
CA THR A 36 -1.43 3.49 -6.08
C THR A 36 -1.07 2.83 -7.41
N ILE A 37 -0.16 3.44 -8.16
CA ILE A 37 0.35 2.89 -9.42
C ILE A 37 1.32 1.76 -9.08
N SER A 38 0.99 0.53 -9.48
CA SER A 38 1.86 -0.65 -9.34
C SER A 38 2.64 -1.00 -10.60
N GLY A 39 2.35 -0.34 -11.72
CA GLY A 39 3.08 -0.52 -12.97
C GLY A 39 2.25 -0.17 -14.21
N LYS A 40 2.67 -0.68 -15.36
CA LYS A 40 1.93 -0.59 -16.63
C LYS A 40 1.66 -1.99 -17.17
N TYR A 41 0.49 -2.19 -17.77
CA TYR A 41 0.12 -3.42 -18.45
C TYR A 41 -0.53 -3.07 -19.79
N GLN A 42 0.08 -3.51 -20.90
CA GLN A 42 -0.39 -3.24 -22.26
C GLN A 42 -0.62 -1.73 -22.52
N GLY A 43 0.33 -0.89 -22.09
CA GLY A 43 0.26 0.57 -22.28
C GLY A 43 -0.67 1.32 -21.31
N ARG A 44 -1.52 0.61 -20.56
CA ARG A 44 -2.42 1.19 -19.55
C ARG A 44 -1.82 1.09 -18.16
N ILE A 45 -2.30 1.94 -17.24
CA ILE A 45 -1.79 2.01 -15.88
C ILE A 45 -2.41 0.88 -15.06
N ARG A 46 -1.57 0.16 -14.31
CA ARG A 46 -2.00 -0.83 -13.33
C ARG A 46 -2.10 -0.17 -11.97
N LEU A 47 -3.29 -0.20 -11.39
CA LEU A 47 -3.61 0.40 -10.09
C LEU A 47 -3.91 -0.70 -9.08
N THR A 48 -3.37 -0.57 -7.87
CA THR A 48 -3.56 -1.52 -6.77
C THR A 48 -4.00 -0.80 -5.52
N ILE A 49 -4.81 -1.46 -4.70
CA ILE A 49 -5.00 -1.04 -3.31
C ILE A 49 -3.73 -1.44 -2.56
N PRO A 50 -3.04 -0.52 -1.88
CA PRO A 50 -1.94 -0.90 -1.02
C PRO A 50 -2.50 -1.71 0.14
N ASN A 51 -2.14 -2.98 0.24
CA ASN A 51 -2.49 -3.81 1.39
C ASN A 51 -1.58 -3.43 2.58
N LEU A 52 -1.78 -2.22 3.10
CA LEU A 52 -0.89 -1.60 4.08
C LEU A 52 -0.83 -2.42 5.37
N ALA A 53 -1.96 -2.94 5.85
CA ALA A 53 -2.01 -3.74 7.07
C ALA A 53 -1.19 -5.04 6.96
N VAL A 54 -1.25 -5.77 5.85
CA VAL A 54 -0.43 -6.98 5.66
C VAL A 54 1.03 -6.62 5.47
N GLN A 55 1.32 -5.49 4.82
CA GLN A 55 2.68 -5.02 4.63
C GLN A 55 3.32 -4.59 5.96
N GLU A 56 2.57 -3.90 6.82
CA GLU A 56 2.97 -3.54 8.18
C GLU A 56 3.18 -4.79 9.05
N GLN A 57 2.25 -5.76 9.01
CA GLN A 57 2.40 -7.03 9.73
C GLN A 57 3.68 -7.78 9.31
N LEU A 58 3.93 -7.88 8.00
CA LEU A 58 5.13 -8.54 7.48
C LEU A 58 6.39 -7.76 7.83
N TYR A 59 6.37 -6.44 7.75
CA TYR A 59 7.50 -5.59 8.12
C TYR A 59 7.81 -5.70 9.62
N THR A 60 6.80 -5.61 10.49
CA THR A 60 6.94 -5.83 11.94
C THR A 60 7.48 -7.23 12.23
N PHE A 61 7.00 -8.25 11.53
CA PHE A 61 7.54 -9.60 11.67
C PHE A 61 9.03 -9.65 11.31
N LEU A 62 9.43 -9.15 10.13
CA LEU A 62 10.81 -9.12 9.66
C LEU A 62 11.74 -8.29 10.59
N GLN A 63 11.23 -7.20 11.14
CA GLN A 63 11.94 -6.40 12.14
C GLN A 63 12.05 -7.19 13.45
N SER A 64 10.96 -7.78 13.95
CA SER A 64 10.97 -8.57 15.18
C SER A 64 11.95 -9.75 15.12
N VAL A 65 12.19 -10.35 13.94
CA VAL A 65 13.17 -11.43 13.75
C VAL A 65 14.60 -10.95 13.49
N ASN A 66 14.80 -9.70 13.04
CA ASN A 66 16.14 -9.10 12.91
C ASN A 66 16.65 -8.44 14.20
N TYR A 67 15.74 -8.03 15.10
CA TYR A 67 16.08 -7.46 16.41
C TYR A 67 15.71 -8.31 17.66
N PRO A 68 15.48 -9.65 17.64
CA PRO A 68 14.96 -10.38 18.79
C PRO A 68 16.02 -10.75 19.83
N ILE A 69 17.32 -10.73 19.47
CA ILE A 69 18.37 -11.27 20.35
C ILE A 69 18.98 -10.19 21.27
N MET A 70 18.87 -8.90 20.94
CA MET A 70 19.53 -7.84 21.73
C MET A 70 18.72 -7.34 22.94
N ALA A 71 17.41 -7.58 22.99
CA ALA A 71 16.58 -7.13 24.11
C ALA A 71 16.63 -8.09 25.31
N ILE A 72 16.91 -9.37 25.10
CA ILE A 72 16.93 -10.38 26.18
C ILE A 72 18.32 -10.41 26.86
N THR A 73 19.41 -10.07 26.16
CA THR A 73 20.77 -10.10 26.75
C THR A 73 21.16 -8.86 27.56
N ALA A 74 20.37 -7.78 27.54
CA ALA A 74 20.68 -6.55 28.27
C ALA A 74 19.98 -6.46 29.65
N GLN A 75 18.88 -7.19 29.86
CA GLN A 75 18.12 -7.13 31.12
C GLN A 75 18.69 -8.08 32.19
N ASP A 76 19.30 -9.20 31.79
CA ASP A 76 19.86 -10.21 32.71
C ASP A 76 21.27 -9.88 33.25
N CYS A 77 21.92 -8.80 32.79
CA CYS A 77 23.28 -8.44 33.22
C CYS A 77 23.34 -7.30 34.26
N SER A 78 22.20 -6.88 34.85
CA SER A 78 22.14 -5.78 35.82
C SER A 78 21.79 -6.21 37.25
N GLY A 79 21.99 -7.50 37.57
CA GLY A 79 21.61 -8.05 38.86
C GLY A 79 22.40 -9.28 39.29
N ILE A 80 23.74 -9.22 39.28
CA ILE A 80 24.64 -9.97 40.17
C ILE A 80 25.88 -9.11 40.45
#